data_AF-A0A2J4R1S1-F1
#
_entry.id   AF-A0A2J4R1S1-F1
#
_cell.length_a   1.000
_cell.length_b   1.000
_cell.length_c   1.000
_cell.angle_alpha   90.00
_cell.angle_beta   90.00
_cell.angle_gamma   90.00
#
_symmetry.space_group_name_H-M   'P 1'
#
loop_
_entity.id
_entity.type
_entity.pdbx_description
1 polymer ?
#
loop_
_entity_poly.entity_id
_entity_poly.type
_entity_poly.pdbx_seq_one_letter_code
_entity_poly.pdbx_strand_id
1 'polypeptide(L)'
;MRIPTGNFGNVTPQAQPTRIDTGNAGAVGDAVAQLGRSGLGVVEDIQQRQEQDNQNALQALSSAGGAQVNKLLYDPETGMTATRKGINAVGATNDTLKEWDAWRDKQLSLLPPAARQRGEILLTAQRVQMERTSFAYEQGERDRALQETYNASNSASVQRESLYYGDKISTQLEAGSRNQGIDEYGKAQGWPEEKIAFEKTLWQQKAASGAFDLFVSQQKQSMMGPGGALPTTGTPDLSQLASANMYVESRGQQFRADGSPLVSGAGAVGIAQVMEKTGPEAAKYAGVEWSRERWLNDPQYNLQIGNTYFEHLGSKYGNNPVLTVAAYNAGPGMVDD
;
A
#
# COMPACT_ATOMS: atom_id res chain seq x y z
N MET A 1 -61.59 -9.30 -23.27
CA MET A 1 -60.21 -9.56 -22.80
C MET A 1 -60.06 -9.02 -21.39
N ARG A 2 -59.93 -9.92 -20.41
CA ARG A 2 -59.57 -9.62 -19.02
C ARG A 2 -58.30 -10.43 -18.74
N ILE A 3 -57.22 -9.77 -18.33
CA ILE A 3 -55.99 -10.44 -17.91
C ILE A 3 -56.13 -10.73 -16.40
N PRO A 4 -56.03 -11.98 -15.93
CA PRO A 4 -56.01 -12.29 -14.51
C PRO A 4 -54.63 -12.00 -13.92
N THR A 5 -54.60 -11.20 -12.85
CA THR A 5 -53.45 -10.99 -11.97
C THR A 5 -53.31 -12.19 -11.02
N GLY A 6 -52.30 -13.04 -11.27
CA GLY A 6 -51.93 -14.15 -10.40
C GLY A 6 -50.71 -13.83 -9.53
N ASN A 7 -50.98 -13.60 -8.24
CA ASN A 7 -50.20 -13.99 -7.06
C ASN A 7 -48.68 -14.24 -7.21
N PHE A 8 -47.86 -13.19 -7.05
CA PHE A 8 -46.41 -13.36 -6.79
C PHE A 8 -46.20 -13.56 -5.28
N GLY A 9 -46.35 -14.81 -4.86
CA GLY A 9 -45.92 -15.27 -3.55
C GLY A 9 -44.40 -15.22 -3.43
N ASN A 10 -43.96 -14.48 -2.43
CA ASN A 10 -42.65 -14.42 -1.80
C ASN A 10 -41.82 -15.72 -1.92
N VAL A 11 -40.80 -15.73 -2.79
CA VAL A 11 -39.68 -16.69 -2.70
C VAL A 11 -38.46 -15.93 -2.20
N THR A 12 -38.16 -16.10 -0.91
CA THR A 12 -36.87 -15.77 -0.34
C THR A 12 -35.81 -16.58 -1.09
N PRO A 13 -34.72 -15.99 -1.59
CA PRO A 13 -33.61 -16.77 -2.12
C PRO A 13 -33.03 -17.57 -0.95
N GLN A 14 -33.27 -18.88 -0.92
CA GLN A 14 -32.47 -19.76 -0.09
C GLN A 14 -31.03 -19.61 -0.57
N ALA A 15 -30.16 -19.12 0.31
CA ALA A 15 -28.73 -19.15 0.13
C ALA A 15 -28.35 -20.60 -0.15
N GLN A 16 -27.94 -20.89 -1.39
CA GLN A 16 -27.23 -22.13 -1.70
C GLN A 16 -25.96 -22.09 -0.86
N PRO A 17 -25.74 -23.06 0.05
CA PRO A 17 -24.44 -23.18 0.67
C PRO A 17 -23.48 -23.61 -0.44
N THR A 18 -22.64 -22.69 -0.90
CA THR A 18 -21.40 -23.03 -1.63
C THR A 18 -20.50 -23.79 -0.68
N ARG A 19 -20.81 -25.07 -0.49
CA ARG A 19 -19.89 -26.06 0.04
C ARG A 19 -19.13 -26.62 -1.15
N ILE A 20 -18.12 -25.89 -1.63
CA ILE A 20 -17.10 -26.50 -2.48
C ILE A 20 -16.11 -27.18 -1.54
N ASP A 21 -16.51 -28.32 -1.01
CA ASP A 21 -15.60 -29.17 -0.25
C ASP A 21 -15.98 -30.64 -0.45
N THR A 22 -15.42 -31.22 -1.52
CA THR A 22 -15.09 -32.66 -1.65
C THR A 22 -14.15 -32.85 -2.84
N GLY A 23 -12.85 -32.81 -2.55
CA GLY A 23 -11.71 -33.43 -3.25
C GLY A 23 -11.75 -33.66 -4.77
N ASN A 24 -11.16 -32.75 -5.55
CA ASN A 24 -10.64 -33.07 -6.90
C ASN A 24 -9.51 -34.13 -6.88
N ALA A 25 -8.96 -34.47 -5.70
CA ALA A 25 -8.09 -35.63 -5.54
C ALA A 25 -8.83 -36.96 -5.78
N GLY A 26 -10.15 -36.99 -5.57
CA GLY A 26 -11.00 -38.13 -5.92
C GLY A 26 -11.08 -38.31 -7.43
N ALA A 27 -11.19 -37.21 -8.19
CA ALA A 27 -11.33 -37.24 -9.65
C ALA A 27 -10.15 -37.91 -10.37
N VAL A 28 -8.91 -37.71 -9.89
CA VAL A 28 -7.73 -38.43 -10.42
C VAL A 28 -7.83 -39.92 -10.11
N GLY A 29 -8.20 -40.28 -8.87
CA GLY A 29 -8.40 -41.67 -8.46
C GLY A 29 -9.54 -42.36 -9.20
N ASP A 30 -10.64 -41.67 -9.46
CA ASP A 30 -11.81 -42.16 -10.18
C ASP A 30 -11.49 -42.38 -11.67
N ALA A 31 -10.77 -41.45 -12.29
CA ALA A 31 -10.28 -41.60 -13.66
C ALA A 31 -9.29 -42.78 -13.77
N VAL A 32 -8.43 -42.96 -12.76
CA VAL A 32 -7.54 -44.13 -12.70
C VAL A 32 -8.32 -45.43 -12.47
N ALA A 33 -9.35 -45.44 -11.64
CA ALA A 33 -10.17 -46.62 -11.39
C ALA A 33 -10.97 -47.06 -12.64
N GLN A 34 -11.26 -46.12 -13.55
CA GLN A 34 -11.90 -46.41 -14.83
C GLN A 34 -10.98 -47.23 -15.76
N LEU A 35 -9.67 -46.94 -15.78
CA LEU A 35 -8.66 -47.74 -16.50
C LEU A 35 -8.71 -49.23 -16.14
N GLY A 36 -8.87 -49.54 -14.84
CA GLY A 36 -8.89 -50.91 -14.33
C GLY A 36 -10.09 -51.73 -14.80
N ARG A 37 -11.20 -51.08 -15.18
CA ARG A 37 -12.42 -51.74 -15.69
C ARG A 37 -12.34 -52.01 -17.19
N SER A 38 -11.57 -51.22 -17.92
CA SER A 38 -11.41 -51.30 -19.38
C SER A 38 -10.57 -52.49 -19.85
N GLY A 39 -9.90 -53.22 -18.95
CA GLY A 39 -9.06 -54.38 -19.27
C GLY A 39 -9.79 -55.68 -19.63
N LEU A 40 -11.12 -55.69 -19.72
CA LEU A 40 -11.96 -56.86 -19.99
C LEU A 40 -12.52 -56.82 -21.43
N GLY A 41 -11.73 -57.17 -22.47
CA GLY A 41 -12.17 -57.09 -23.88
C GLY A 41 -11.22 -57.69 -24.93
N VAL A 42 -11.51 -57.48 -26.22
CA VAL A 42 -10.71 -57.94 -27.38
C VAL A 42 -9.49 -57.01 -27.60
N VAL A 43 -8.32 -57.58 -27.91
CA VAL A 43 -6.98 -56.96 -27.79
C VAL A 43 -6.79 -55.61 -28.51
N GLU A 44 -7.37 -55.42 -29.71
CA GLU A 44 -7.18 -54.20 -30.52
C GLU A 44 -8.02 -53.02 -30.00
N ASP A 45 -9.17 -53.31 -29.42
CA ASP A 45 -10.10 -52.36 -28.78
C ASP A 45 -9.62 -51.94 -27.38
N ILE A 46 -8.82 -52.80 -26.73
CA ILE A 46 -8.19 -52.51 -25.43
C ILE A 46 -7.14 -51.39 -25.56
N GLN A 47 -6.29 -51.40 -26.58
CA GLN A 47 -5.22 -50.40 -26.70
C GLN A 47 -5.77 -48.98 -26.91
N GLN A 48 -6.77 -48.80 -27.78
CA GLN A 48 -7.37 -47.49 -28.01
C GLN A 48 -8.11 -46.97 -26.76
N ARG A 49 -8.84 -47.84 -26.05
CA ARG A 49 -9.50 -47.49 -24.78
C ARG A 49 -8.50 -47.14 -23.69
N GLN A 50 -7.39 -47.87 -23.60
CA GLN A 50 -6.35 -47.61 -22.61
C GLN A 50 -5.63 -46.28 -22.86
N GLU A 51 -5.39 -45.90 -24.11
CA GLU A 51 -4.85 -44.57 -24.44
C GLU A 51 -5.86 -43.46 -24.11
N GLN A 52 -7.15 -43.65 -24.42
CA GLN A 52 -8.21 -42.69 -24.09
C GLN A 52 -8.34 -42.48 -22.58
N ASP A 53 -8.37 -43.56 -21.81
CA ASP A 53 -8.47 -43.48 -20.36
C ASP A 53 -7.20 -42.87 -19.72
N ASN A 54 -6.02 -43.11 -20.31
CA ASN A 54 -4.77 -42.44 -19.90
C ASN A 54 -4.85 -40.92 -20.16
N GLN A 55 -5.41 -40.50 -21.30
CA GLN A 55 -5.63 -39.08 -21.59
C GLN A 55 -6.61 -38.45 -20.59
N ASN A 56 -7.70 -39.15 -20.26
CA ASN A 56 -8.68 -38.70 -19.26
C ASN A 56 -8.02 -38.53 -17.88
N ALA A 57 -7.17 -39.47 -17.46
CA ALA A 57 -6.44 -39.38 -16.19
C ALA A 57 -5.47 -38.19 -16.17
N LEU A 58 -4.77 -37.90 -17.26
CA LEU A 58 -3.89 -36.73 -17.37
C LEU A 58 -4.67 -35.40 -17.39
N GLN A 59 -5.84 -35.38 -18.02
CA GLN A 59 -6.71 -34.20 -18.01
C GLN A 59 -7.28 -33.92 -16.61
N ALA A 60 -7.70 -34.97 -15.90
CA ALA A 60 -8.13 -34.89 -14.50
C ALA A 60 -6.98 -34.39 -13.61
N LEU A 61 -5.76 -34.90 -13.82
CA LEU A 61 -4.57 -34.46 -13.08
C LEU A 61 -4.27 -32.97 -13.28
N SER A 62 -4.31 -32.51 -14.53
CA SER A 62 -4.09 -31.10 -14.86
C SER A 62 -5.12 -30.19 -14.18
N SER A 63 -6.40 -30.57 -14.23
CA SER A 63 -7.49 -29.82 -13.57
C SER A 63 -7.36 -29.83 -12.05
N ALA A 64 -7.00 -30.97 -11.46
CA ALA A 64 -6.79 -31.10 -10.03
C ALA A 64 -5.60 -30.25 -9.56
N GLY A 65 -4.54 -30.17 -10.36
CA GLY A 65 -3.40 -29.29 -10.10
C GLY A 65 -3.78 -27.81 -10.11
N GLY A 66 -4.55 -27.37 -11.11
CA GLY A 66 -5.06 -25.99 -11.12
C GLY A 66 -5.89 -25.64 -9.88
N ALA A 67 -6.77 -26.56 -9.45
CA ALA A 67 -7.55 -26.39 -8.23
C ALA A 67 -6.68 -26.36 -6.97
N GLN A 68 -5.63 -27.19 -6.91
CA GLN A 68 -4.69 -27.20 -5.79
C GLN A 68 -3.88 -25.90 -5.73
N VAL A 69 -3.41 -25.36 -6.86
CA VAL A 69 -2.78 -24.04 -6.91
C VAL A 69 -3.72 -22.99 -6.34
N ASN A 70 -4.99 -22.99 -6.80
CA ASN A 70 -5.97 -22.02 -6.35
C ASN A 70 -6.22 -22.11 -4.83
N LYS A 71 -6.32 -23.32 -4.29
CA LYS A 71 -6.46 -23.54 -2.85
C LYS A 71 -5.24 -23.02 -2.08
N LEU A 72 -4.05 -23.44 -2.48
CA LEU A 72 -2.81 -23.10 -1.77
C LEU A 72 -2.52 -21.60 -1.79
N LEU A 73 -2.87 -20.90 -2.87
CA LEU A 73 -2.62 -19.46 -2.97
C LEU A 73 -3.78 -18.61 -2.46
N TYR A 74 -5.01 -18.91 -2.88
CA TYR A 74 -6.12 -17.95 -2.83
C TYR A 74 -7.32 -18.39 -1.99
N ASP A 75 -7.26 -19.56 -1.36
CA ASP A 75 -8.31 -19.95 -0.42
C ASP A 75 -8.42 -18.89 0.70
N PRO A 76 -9.65 -18.41 1.01
CA PRO A 76 -9.83 -17.29 1.92
C PRO A 76 -9.47 -17.59 3.38
N GLU A 77 -9.46 -18.87 3.77
CA GLU A 77 -9.18 -19.29 5.15
C GLU A 77 -7.76 -19.84 5.30
N THR A 78 -7.27 -20.56 4.30
CA THR A 78 -6.03 -21.34 4.36
C THR A 78 -4.99 -20.92 3.35
N GLY A 79 -5.36 -20.14 2.33
CA GLY A 79 -4.48 -19.74 1.25
C GLY A 79 -3.36 -18.82 1.71
N MET A 80 -2.21 -18.92 1.04
CA MET A 80 -1.03 -18.11 1.31
C MET A 80 -1.36 -16.61 1.33
N THR A 81 -2.10 -16.10 0.34
CA THR A 81 -2.37 -14.66 0.24
C THR A 81 -3.34 -14.14 1.30
N ALA A 82 -4.13 -15.02 1.92
CA ALA A 82 -5.04 -14.67 3.00
C ALA A 82 -4.31 -14.67 4.36
N THR A 83 -3.43 -15.65 4.58
CA THR A 83 -2.86 -15.96 5.90
C THR A 83 -1.45 -15.42 6.12
N ARG A 84 -0.68 -15.11 5.06
CA ARG A 84 0.74 -14.74 5.13
C ARG A 84 0.97 -13.30 4.67
N LYS A 85 0.71 -12.33 5.55
CA LYS A 85 0.84 -10.89 5.26
C LYS A 85 2.07 -10.25 5.92
N GLY A 86 2.58 -9.19 5.30
CA GLY A 86 3.74 -8.43 5.77
C GLY A 86 4.95 -9.31 6.02
N ILE A 87 5.59 -9.16 7.20
CA ILE A 87 6.76 -9.97 7.57
C ILE A 87 6.45 -11.48 7.69
N ASN A 88 5.19 -11.86 7.87
CA ASN A 88 4.80 -13.27 7.93
C ASN A 88 4.75 -13.91 6.53
N ALA A 89 4.90 -13.13 5.45
CA ALA A 89 5.04 -13.65 4.09
C ALA A 89 6.45 -14.22 3.82
N VAL A 90 7.43 -13.90 4.67
CA VAL A 90 8.82 -14.36 4.55
C VAL A 90 8.87 -15.88 4.60
N GLY A 91 9.31 -16.52 3.52
CA GLY A 91 9.42 -17.97 3.40
C GLY A 91 8.11 -18.68 3.05
N ALA A 92 7.01 -17.94 2.90
CA ALA A 92 5.71 -18.50 2.58
C ALA A 92 5.73 -19.25 1.24
N THR A 93 6.47 -18.76 0.24
CA THR A 93 6.65 -19.47 -1.04
C THR A 93 7.19 -20.87 -0.83
N ASN A 94 8.23 -21.03 -0.01
CA ASN A 94 8.86 -22.33 0.23
C ASN A 94 7.91 -23.30 0.93
N ASP A 95 7.13 -22.82 1.91
CA ASP A 95 6.17 -23.67 2.61
C ASP A 95 5.02 -24.10 1.70
N THR A 96 4.49 -23.19 0.90
CA THR A 96 3.48 -23.50 -0.13
C THR A 96 3.99 -24.51 -1.16
N LEU A 97 5.25 -24.41 -1.58
CA LEU A 97 5.84 -25.37 -2.51
C LEU A 97 5.99 -26.77 -1.90
N LYS A 98 6.31 -26.89 -0.60
CA LYS A 98 6.35 -28.19 0.09
C LYS A 98 4.98 -28.86 0.10
N GLU A 99 3.92 -28.09 0.38
CA GLU A 99 2.54 -28.60 0.36
C GLU A 99 2.13 -29.06 -1.04
N TRP A 100 2.50 -28.29 -2.07
CA TRP A 100 2.31 -28.68 -3.46
C TRP A 100 3.07 -29.96 -3.81
N ASP A 101 4.35 -30.06 -3.44
CA ASP A 101 5.20 -31.20 -3.77
C ASP A 101 4.67 -32.49 -3.11
N ALA A 102 4.23 -32.41 -1.85
CA ALA A 102 3.58 -33.52 -1.16
C ALA A 102 2.26 -33.95 -1.84
N TRP A 103 1.44 -32.97 -2.26
CA TRP A 103 0.21 -33.25 -2.99
C TRP A 103 0.49 -33.88 -4.37
N ARG A 104 1.47 -33.35 -5.11
CA ARG A 104 1.92 -33.85 -6.41
C ARG A 104 2.33 -35.31 -6.31
N ASP A 105 3.20 -35.65 -5.36
CA ASP A 105 3.73 -37.00 -5.21
C ASP A 105 2.61 -38.00 -4.92
N LYS A 106 1.62 -37.60 -4.11
CA LYS A 106 0.41 -38.38 -3.88
C LYS A 106 -0.37 -38.60 -5.18
N GLN A 107 -0.60 -37.56 -6.00
CA GLN A 107 -1.34 -37.72 -7.26
C GLN A 107 -0.59 -38.58 -8.29
N LEU A 108 0.72 -38.38 -8.44
CA LEU A 108 1.53 -39.17 -9.36
C LEU A 108 1.59 -40.66 -8.96
N SER A 109 1.51 -40.97 -7.67
CA SER A 109 1.45 -42.34 -7.17
C SER A 109 0.18 -43.09 -7.61
N LEU A 110 -0.91 -42.36 -7.85
CA LEU A 110 -2.18 -42.91 -8.34
C LEU A 110 -2.10 -43.26 -9.83
N LEU A 111 -1.24 -42.58 -10.60
CA LEU A 111 -1.16 -42.81 -12.04
C LEU A 111 -0.47 -44.15 -12.39
N PRO A 112 -0.90 -44.81 -13.49
CA PRO A 112 -0.18 -45.94 -14.08
C PRO A 112 1.26 -45.54 -14.47
N PRO A 113 2.23 -46.47 -14.43
CA PRO A 113 3.62 -46.18 -14.79
C PRO A 113 3.79 -45.47 -16.15
N ALA A 114 2.99 -45.87 -17.15
CA ALA A 114 3.03 -45.28 -18.49
C ALA A 114 2.58 -43.79 -18.55
N ALA A 115 1.78 -43.33 -17.59
CA ALA A 115 1.26 -41.96 -17.54
C ALA A 115 2.05 -41.03 -16.61
N ARG A 116 2.86 -41.57 -15.69
CA ARG A 116 3.56 -40.79 -14.65
C ARG A 116 4.47 -39.71 -15.23
N GLN A 117 5.29 -40.02 -16.23
CA GLN A 117 6.22 -39.07 -16.82
C GLN A 117 5.49 -37.87 -17.45
N ARG A 118 4.39 -38.13 -18.18
CA ARG A 118 3.56 -37.06 -18.75
C ARG A 118 2.89 -36.24 -17.66
N GLY A 119 2.39 -36.89 -16.60
CA GLY A 119 1.79 -36.22 -15.44
C GLY A 119 2.78 -35.31 -14.70
N GLU A 120 4.02 -35.76 -14.53
CA GLU A 120 5.09 -34.99 -13.90
C GLU A 120 5.43 -33.71 -14.67
N ILE A 121 5.50 -33.79 -16.00
CA ILE A 121 5.71 -32.62 -16.87
C ILE A 121 4.58 -31.61 -16.70
N LEU A 122 3.33 -32.07 -16.71
CA LEU A 122 2.15 -31.21 -16.55
C LEU A 122 2.16 -30.48 -15.21
N LEU A 123 2.41 -31.20 -14.11
CA LEU A 123 2.42 -30.61 -12.77
C LEU A 123 3.65 -29.73 -12.52
N THR A 124 4.78 -30.02 -13.16
CA THR A 124 5.98 -29.16 -13.09
C THR A 124 5.70 -27.78 -13.67
N ALA A 125 5.02 -27.70 -14.81
CA ALA A 125 4.66 -26.41 -15.41
C ALA A 125 3.76 -25.58 -14.47
N GLN A 126 2.77 -26.23 -13.84
CA GLN A 126 1.89 -25.56 -12.87
C GLN A 126 2.63 -25.12 -11.60
N ARG A 127 3.55 -25.96 -11.10
CA ARG A 127 4.41 -25.64 -9.97
C ARG A 127 5.25 -24.40 -10.24
N VAL A 128 5.89 -24.31 -11.40
CA VAL A 128 6.73 -23.16 -11.78
C VAL A 128 5.90 -21.89 -11.87
N GLN A 129 4.69 -21.96 -12.42
CA GLN A 129 3.79 -20.80 -12.47
C GLN A 129 3.35 -20.35 -11.07
N MET A 130 3.02 -21.32 -10.20
CA MET A 130 2.68 -21.06 -8.80
C MET A 130 3.85 -20.41 -8.06
N GLU A 131 5.06 -20.98 -8.17
CA GLU A 131 6.29 -20.48 -7.55
C GLU A 131 6.58 -19.01 -7.91
N ARG A 132 6.43 -18.65 -9.20
CA ARG A 132 6.57 -17.26 -9.63
C ARG A 132 5.55 -16.33 -8.97
N THR A 133 4.32 -16.80 -8.87
CA THR A 133 3.20 -16.02 -8.33
C THR A 133 3.34 -15.83 -6.81
N SER A 134 3.65 -16.90 -6.09
CA SER A 134 3.91 -16.86 -4.65
C SER A 134 5.13 -16.02 -4.33
N PHE A 135 6.21 -16.14 -5.11
CA PHE A 135 7.42 -15.33 -4.90
C PHE A 135 7.16 -13.84 -5.12
N ALA A 136 6.43 -13.48 -6.19
CA ALA A 136 6.06 -12.10 -6.44
C ALA A 136 5.18 -11.52 -5.31
N TYR A 137 4.23 -12.31 -4.80
CA TYR A 137 3.43 -11.91 -3.64
C TYR A 137 4.27 -11.73 -2.38
N GLU A 138 5.13 -12.70 -2.07
CA GLU A 138 6.03 -12.65 -0.91
C GLU A 138 6.93 -11.41 -0.95
N GLN A 139 7.52 -11.10 -2.11
CA GLN A 139 8.31 -9.89 -2.29
C GLN A 139 7.48 -8.63 -2.09
N GLY A 140 6.28 -8.57 -2.67
CA GLY A 140 5.39 -7.42 -2.49
C GLY A 140 4.99 -7.18 -1.02
N GLU A 141 4.72 -8.24 -0.26
CA GLU A 141 4.42 -8.13 1.18
C GLU A 141 5.65 -7.74 2.00
N ARG A 142 6.83 -8.22 1.65
CA ARG A 142 8.10 -7.79 2.26
C ARG A 142 8.35 -6.31 2.04
N ASP A 143 8.21 -5.84 0.81
CA ASP A 143 8.43 -4.43 0.45
C ASP A 143 7.43 -3.52 1.18
N ARG A 144 6.16 -3.92 1.24
CA ARG A 144 5.13 -3.22 2.04
C ARG A 144 5.51 -3.18 3.51
N ALA A 145 5.86 -4.30 4.12
CA ALA A 145 6.23 -4.36 5.53
C ALA A 145 7.46 -3.49 5.83
N LEU A 146 8.45 -3.47 4.94
CA LEU A 146 9.63 -2.62 5.05
C LEU A 146 9.26 -1.13 4.98
N GLN A 147 8.41 -0.74 4.04
CA GLN A 147 7.93 0.64 3.90
C GLN A 147 7.07 1.07 5.11
N GLU A 148 6.19 0.20 5.60
CA GLU A 148 5.38 0.46 6.80
C GLU A 148 6.26 0.63 8.03
N THR A 149 7.27 -0.24 8.19
CA THR A 149 8.24 -0.15 9.30
C THR A 149 9.06 1.14 9.22
N TYR A 150 9.53 1.51 8.02
CA TYR A 150 10.20 2.79 7.77
C TYR A 150 9.32 3.97 8.19
N ASN A 151 8.08 4.02 7.69
CA ASN A 151 7.13 5.09 8.00
C ASN A 151 6.80 5.15 9.51
N ALA A 152 6.59 4.00 10.15
CA ALA A 152 6.27 3.90 11.57
C ALA A 152 7.44 4.34 12.45
N SER A 153 8.67 3.91 12.13
CA SER A 153 9.88 4.28 12.86
C SER A 153 10.12 5.79 12.81
N ASN A 154 10.03 6.38 11.60
CA ASN A 154 10.20 7.82 11.43
C ASN A 154 9.09 8.62 12.11
N SER A 155 7.84 8.15 12.05
CA SER A 155 6.71 8.77 12.75
C SER A 155 6.87 8.71 14.28
N ALA A 156 7.38 7.60 14.81
CA ALA A 156 7.65 7.46 16.24
C ALA A 156 8.79 8.38 16.70
N SER A 157 9.83 8.56 15.88
CA SER A 157 10.90 9.54 16.11
C SER A 157 10.35 10.97 16.14
N VAL A 158 9.49 11.34 15.17
CA VAL A 158 8.79 12.64 15.14
C VAL A 158 8.03 12.89 16.45
N GLN A 159 7.29 11.88 16.93
CA GLN A 159 6.56 11.99 18.20
C GLN A 159 7.50 12.19 19.40
N ARG A 160 8.62 11.46 19.47
CA ARG A 160 9.62 11.62 20.54
C ARG A 160 10.29 12.99 20.51
N GLU A 161 10.70 13.47 19.34
CA GLU A 161 11.26 14.83 19.17
C GLU A 161 10.29 15.91 19.65
N SER A 162 8.99 15.71 19.41
CA SER A 162 7.97 16.64 19.87
C SER A 162 7.86 16.70 21.41
N LEU A 163 8.17 15.60 22.12
CA LEU A 163 8.25 15.55 23.58
C LEU A 163 9.53 16.20 24.13
N TYR A 164 10.60 16.27 23.32
CA TYR A 164 11.89 16.84 23.70
C TYR A 164 12.05 18.32 23.35
N TYR A 165 10.97 19.04 23.02
CA TYR A 165 11.02 20.43 22.54
C TYR A 165 11.91 21.39 23.37
N GLY A 166 11.97 21.22 24.70
CA GLY A 166 12.83 22.03 25.58
C GLY A 166 14.28 21.53 25.72
N ASP A 167 14.57 20.30 25.28
CA ASP A 167 15.87 19.65 25.34
C ASP A 167 16.45 19.49 23.93
N LYS A 168 17.31 20.44 23.57
CA LYS A 168 18.00 20.48 22.27
C LYS A 168 18.90 19.27 22.04
N ILE A 169 19.49 18.69 23.10
CA ILE A 169 20.42 17.56 22.96
C ILE A 169 19.62 16.30 22.61
N SER A 170 18.56 16.02 23.35
CA SER A 170 17.69 14.86 23.08
C SER A 170 17.01 14.94 21.72
N THR A 171 16.56 16.14 21.31
CA THR A 171 15.99 16.39 19.98
C THR A 171 17.00 16.11 18.86
N GLN A 172 18.25 16.58 18.99
CA GLN A 172 19.29 16.35 17.99
C GLN A 172 19.70 14.88 17.89
N LEU A 173 19.77 14.16 19.02
CA LEU A 173 20.12 12.75 19.05
C LEU A 173 19.06 11.88 18.33
N GLU A 174 17.79 12.16 18.60
CA GLU A 174 16.67 11.46 17.97
C GLU A 174 16.61 11.75 16.46
N ALA A 175 16.78 13.01 16.06
CA ALA A 175 16.83 13.39 14.65
C ALA A 175 18.03 12.75 13.92
N GLY A 176 19.19 12.67 14.57
CA GLY A 176 20.37 11.98 14.05
C GLY A 176 20.13 10.50 13.82
N SER A 177 19.50 9.83 14.79
CA SER A 177 19.15 8.40 14.70
C SER A 177 18.14 8.14 13.56
N ARG A 178 17.13 9.01 13.40
CA ARG A 178 16.21 8.95 12.27
C ARG A 178 16.92 9.13 10.94
N ASN A 179 17.79 10.13 10.82
CA ASN A 179 18.53 10.40 9.59
C ASN A 179 19.41 9.22 9.19
N GLN A 180 20.04 8.53 10.16
CA GLN A 180 20.77 7.29 9.91
C GLN A 180 19.84 6.18 9.40
N GLY A 181 18.66 6.01 10.02
CA GLY A 181 17.67 5.05 9.54
C GLY A 181 17.20 5.31 8.10
N ILE A 182 17.02 6.60 7.73
CA ILE A 182 16.69 7.01 6.36
C ILE A 182 17.83 6.71 5.39
N ASP A 183 19.10 6.92 5.79
CA ASP A 183 20.26 6.54 4.99
C ASP A 183 20.32 5.04 4.72
N GLU A 184 20.18 4.23 5.77
CA GLU A 184 20.24 2.77 5.69
C GLU A 184 19.11 2.22 4.81
N TYR A 185 17.88 2.70 5.03
CA TYR A 185 16.72 2.32 4.23
C TYR A 185 16.87 2.75 2.76
N GLY A 186 17.24 4.02 2.52
CA GLY A 186 17.40 4.56 1.17
C GLY A 186 18.49 3.83 0.38
N LYS A 187 19.62 3.50 1.00
CA LYS A 187 20.69 2.70 0.39
C LYS A 187 20.22 1.28 0.07
N ALA A 188 19.49 0.64 0.99
CA ALA A 188 18.94 -0.70 0.76
C ALA A 188 17.93 -0.72 -0.40
N GLN A 189 17.20 0.37 -0.62
CA GLN A 189 16.24 0.55 -1.71
C GLN A 189 16.87 1.09 -3.02
N GLY A 190 18.18 1.37 -3.04
CA GLY A 190 18.86 1.92 -4.21
C GLY A 190 18.43 3.34 -4.57
N TRP A 191 17.99 4.14 -3.60
CA TRP A 191 17.60 5.53 -3.84
C TRP A 191 18.81 6.42 -4.19
N PRO A 192 18.65 7.40 -5.11
CA PRO A 192 19.69 8.39 -5.34
C PRO A 192 19.89 9.25 -4.09
N GLU A 193 21.12 9.76 -3.89
CA GLU A 193 21.48 10.56 -2.70
C GLU A 193 20.57 11.78 -2.52
N GLU A 194 20.14 12.40 -3.63
CA GLU A 194 19.21 13.54 -3.64
C GLU A 194 17.85 13.19 -3.02
N LYS A 195 17.35 11.98 -3.27
CA LYS A 195 16.10 11.49 -2.67
C LYS A 195 16.27 11.21 -1.19
N ILE A 196 17.41 10.63 -0.79
CA ILE A 196 17.71 10.36 0.62
C ILE A 196 17.80 11.70 1.39
N ALA A 197 18.46 12.70 0.81
CA ALA A 197 18.54 14.04 1.39
C ALA A 197 17.15 14.68 1.52
N PHE A 198 16.31 14.59 0.47
CA PHE A 198 14.94 15.07 0.50
C PHE A 198 14.09 14.39 1.60
N GLU A 199 14.18 13.08 1.74
CA GLU A 199 13.44 12.33 2.76
C GLU A 199 13.83 12.78 4.18
N LYS A 200 15.12 13.00 4.44
CA LYS A 200 15.58 13.56 5.72
C LYS A 200 14.93 14.92 5.99
N THR A 201 14.94 15.82 4.99
CA THR A 201 14.30 17.13 5.10
C THR A 201 12.80 17.02 5.34
N LEU A 202 12.10 16.13 4.62
CA LEU A 202 10.67 15.88 4.78
C LEU A 202 10.33 15.44 6.21
N TRP A 203 11.06 14.46 6.75
CA TRP A 203 10.79 13.96 8.10
C TRP A 203 11.21 14.95 9.19
N GLN A 204 12.24 15.75 8.95
CA GLN A 204 12.61 16.84 9.85
C GLN A 204 11.54 17.93 9.91
N GLN A 205 10.91 18.27 8.77
CA GLN A 205 9.77 19.19 8.72
C GLN A 205 8.56 18.63 9.50
N LYS A 206 8.27 17.33 9.35
CA LYS A 206 7.24 16.63 10.14
C LYS A 206 7.53 16.64 11.65
N ALA A 207 8.80 16.54 12.04
CA ALA A 207 9.21 16.64 13.45
C ALA A 207 8.98 18.06 14.00
N ALA A 208 9.37 19.08 13.24
CA ALA A 208 9.14 20.47 13.60
C ALA A 208 7.65 20.81 13.74
N SER A 209 6.80 20.30 12.84
CA SER A 209 5.35 20.50 12.92
C SER A 209 4.73 19.78 14.13
N GLY A 210 5.15 18.54 14.43
CA GLY A 210 4.65 17.81 15.61
C GLY A 210 5.03 18.49 16.93
N ALA A 211 6.25 19.03 17.02
CA ALA A 211 6.71 19.79 18.18
C ALA A 211 5.90 21.08 18.36
N PHE A 212 5.53 21.74 17.26
CA PHE A 212 4.65 22.89 17.27
C PHE A 212 3.23 22.54 17.73
N ASP A 213 2.65 21.41 17.32
CA ASP A 213 1.32 20.98 17.79
C ASP A 213 1.30 20.73 19.31
N LEU A 214 2.35 20.11 19.87
CA LEU A 214 2.49 19.91 21.31
C LEU A 214 2.75 21.21 22.07
N PHE A 215 3.58 22.10 21.50
CA PHE A 215 3.80 23.44 22.02
C PHE A 215 2.51 24.24 22.01
N VAL A 216 1.82 24.39 20.87
CA VAL A 216 0.56 25.13 20.78
C VAL A 216 -0.50 24.50 21.65
N SER A 217 -0.66 23.18 21.73
CA SER A 217 -1.69 22.57 22.58
C SER A 217 -1.42 22.75 24.08
N GLN A 218 -0.19 22.51 24.56
CA GLN A 218 0.16 22.73 25.97
C GLN A 218 0.21 24.21 26.34
N GLN A 219 0.79 25.03 25.45
CA GLN A 219 0.92 26.47 25.66
C GLN A 219 -0.43 27.18 25.55
N LYS A 220 -1.31 26.80 24.62
CA LYS A 220 -2.69 27.32 24.54
C LYS A 220 -3.49 26.97 25.79
N GLN A 221 -3.24 25.83 26.43
CA GLN A 221 -3.83 25.51 27.74
C GLN A 221 -3.27 26.36 28.88
N SER A 222 -1.97 26.66 28.89
CA SER A 222 -1.34 27.46 29.95
C SER A 222 -1.43 28.98 29.76
N MET A 223 -1.73 29.46 28.54
CA MET A 223 -1.76 30.88 28.16
C MET A 223 -3.18 31.48 28.06
N MET A 224 -4.23 30.69 28.28
CA MET A 224 -5.58 31.25 28.34
C MET A 224 -5.72 32.15 29.59
N GLY A 225 -5.90 33.45 29.36
CA GLY A 225 -6.39 34.38 30.40
C GLY A 225 -7.86 34.13 30.74
N PRO A 226 -8.42 34.83 31.75
CA PRO A 226 -9.85 34.76 32.04
C PRO A 226 -10.66 35.14 30.79
N GLY A 227 -11.36 34.17 30.19
CA GLY A 227 -12.12 34.37 28.95
C GLY A 227 -11.54 33.74 27.67
N GLY A 228 -10.41 33.02 27.73
CA GLY A 228 -9.96 32.15 26.63
C GLY A 228 -9.14 32.82 25.52
N ALA A 229 -8.59 34.01 25.76
CA ALA A 229 -7.72 34.73 24.82
C ALA A 229 -6.20 34.53 25.13
N LEU A 230 -5.37 34.48 24.08
CA LEU A 230 -3.90 34.30 24.15
C LEU A 230 -3.16 35.65 24.10
N PRO A 231 -2.25 35.96 25.04
CA PRO A 231 -1.30 37.07 24.94
C PRO A 231 -0.05 36.69 24.12
N THR A 232 0.42 37.55 23.21
CA THR A 232 1.54 37.25 22.29
C THR A 232 2.90 37.73 22.82
N THR A 233 3.83 36.80 23.10
CA THR A 233 5.27 37.10 23.24
C THR A 233 6.12 35.95 22.67
N GLY A 234 6.82 36.20 21.55
CA GLY A 234 7.78 35.28 20.89
C GLY A 234 7.28 34.61 19.59
N THR A 235 8.08 34.65 18.51
CA THR A 235 7.73 34.15 17.16
C THR A 235 8.48 32.86 16.79
N PRO A 236 7.80 31.79 16.32
CA PRO A 236 8.44 30.61 15.72
C PRO A 236 9.18 30.96 14.43
N ASP A 237 10.18 30.16 14.02
CA ASP A 237 10.86 30.34 12.74
C ASP A 237 9.92 30.01 11.55
N LEU A 238 10.07 30.72 10.43
CA LEU A 238 9.17 30.65 9.27
C LEU A 238 9.10 29.26 8.66
N SER A 239 10.20 28.54 8.64
CA SER A 239 10.28 27.16 8.13
C SER A 239 9.39 26.19 8.93
N GLN A 240 9.32 26.40 10.26
CA GLN A 240 8.51 25.61 11.17
C GLN A 240 7.02 25.93 10.99
N LEU A 241 6.70 27.21 10.78
CA LEU A 241 5.34 27.67 10.51
C LEU A 241 4.82 27.20 9.16
N ALA A 242 5.65 27.22 8.12
CA ALA A 242 5.32 26.69 6.80
C ALA A 242 4.96 25.19 6.90
N SER A 243 5.83 24.42 7.56
CA SER A 243 5.64 22.98 7.76
C SER A 243 4.37 22.68 8.56
N ALA A 244 4.09 23.45 9.61
CA ALA A 244 2.89 23.31 10.42
C ALA A 244 1.61 23.62 9.61
N ASN A 245 1.61 24.72 8.85
CA ASN A 245 0.46 25.08 8.01
C ASN A 245 0.18 23.99 6.96
N MET A 246 1.22 23.49 6.29
CA MET A 246 1.08 22.39 5.32
C MET A 246 0.53 21.11 5.94
N TYR A 247 0.91 20.78 7.18
CA TYR A 247 0.37 19.61 7.86
C TYR A 247 -1.12 19.77 8.21
N VAL A 248 -1.54 20.95 8.68
CA VAL A 248 -2.96 21.23 8.96
C VAL A 248 -3.79 21.10 7.68
N GLU A 249 -3.27 21.59 6.56
CA GLU A 249 -4.01 21.69 5.30
C GLU A 249 -4.01 20.38 4.49
N SER A 250 -2.90 19.63 4.47
CA SER A 250 -2.73 18.44 3.62
C SER A 250 -2.34 17.17 4.37
N ARG A 251 -1.99 17.25 5.66
CA ARG A 251 -1.29 16.19 6.42
C ARG A 251 0.03 15.76 5.75
N GLY A 252 0.65 16.66 5.00
CA GLY A 252 1.88 16.39 4.25
C GLY A 252 1.68 15.47 3.04
N GLN A 253 0.47 15.40 2.49
CA GLN A 253 0.13 14.49 1.39
C GLN A 253 -0.04 15.24 0.06
N GLN A 254 0.61 14.76 -1.00
CA GLN A 254 0.34 15.23 -2.37
C GLN A 254 -0.93 14.58 -2.96
N PHE A 255 -1.19 13.32 -2.59
CA PHE A 255 -2.23 12.49 -3.19
C PHE A 255 -3.18 11.96 -2.13
N ARG A 256 -4.41 11.65 -2.53
CA ARG A 256 -5.35 10.84 -1.74
C ARG A 256 -4.92 9.37 -1.76
N ALA A 257 -5.58 8.57 -0.92
CA ALA A 257 -5.34 7.13 -0.85
C ALA A 257 -5.60 6.38 -2.18
N ASP A 258 -6.42 6.94 -3.06
CA ASP A 258 -6.72 6.40 -4.39
C ASP A 258 -5.72 6.84 -5.49
N GLY A 259 -4.68 7.58 -5.12
CA GLY A 259 -3.67 8.10 -6.04
C GLY A 259 -4.07 9.38 -6.79
N SER A 260 -5.29 9.89 -6.60
CA SER A 260 -5.69 11.19 -7.17
C SER A 260 -5.00 12.36 -6.45
N PRO A 261 -4.70 13.48 -7.13
CA PRO A 261 -4.17 14.68 -6.47
C PRO A 261 -5.08 15.13 -5.32
N LEU A 262 -4.48 15.47 -4.18
CA LEU A 262 -5.21 16.01 -3.04
C LEU A 262 -5.67 17.43 -3.35
N VAL A 263 -6.97 17.64 -3.50
CA VAL A 263 -7.56 18.94 -3.82
C VAL A 263 -8.54 19.36 -2.73
N SER A 264 -8.40 20.58 -2.19
CA SER A 264 -9.35 21.14 -1.23
C SER A 264 -10.66 21.57 -1.92
N GLY A 265 -11.69 21.87 -1.12
CA GLY A 265 -12.96 22.40 -1.66
C GLY A 265 -12.80 23.73 -2.41
N ALA A 266 -11.75 24.50 -2.12
CA ALA A 266 -11.44 25.76 -2.79
C ALA A 266 -10.54 25.59 -4.03
N GLY A 267 -10.00 24.40 -4.28
CA GLY A 267 -9.10 24.13 -5.40
C GLY A 267 -7.60 24.26 -5.09
N ALA A 268 -7.21 24.27 -3.81
CA ALA A 268 -5.82 24.17 -3.40
C ALA A 268 -5.31 22.74 -3.60
N VAL A 269 -4.08 22.55 -4.05
CA VAL A 269 -3.57 21.23 -4.42
C VAL A 269 -2.32 20.84 -3.66
N GLY A 270 -2.27 19.56 -3.29
CA GLY A 270 -1.06 18.85 -2.96
C GLY A 270 -0.53 19.11 -1.57
N ILE A 271 0.74 18.77 -1.37
CA ILE A 271 1.42 18.81 -0.07
C ILE A 271 1.43 20.21 0.54
N ALA A 272 1.59 21.25 -0.28
CA ALA A 272 1.63 22.63 0.17
C ALA A 272 0.29 23.37 0.07
N GLN A 273 -0.75 22.73 -0.49
CA GLN A 273 -2.07 23.33 -0.73
C GLN A 273 -1.97 24.69 -1.44
N VAL A 274 -1.15 24.76 -2.49
CA VAL A 274 -1.02 25.96 -3.31
C VAL A 274 -2.21 26.05 -4.25
N MET A 275 -2.87 27.22 -4.31
CA MET A 275 -3.96 27.48 -5.24
C MET A 275 -3.44 27.66 -6.68
N GLU A 276 -4.21 27.24 -7.68
CA GLU A 276 -3.82 27.41 -9.10
C GLU A 276 -3.54 28.88 -9.46
N LYS A 277 -4.35 29.81 -8.94
CA LYS A 277 -4.16 31.26 -9.12
C LYS A 277 -2.86 31.80 -8.52
N THR A 278 -2.38 31.18 -7.45
CA THR A 278 -1.15 31.55 -6.73
C THR A 278 0.08 30.90 -7.36
N GLY A 279 -0.11 29.77 -8.03
CA GLY A 279 0.94 28.97 -8.65
C GLY A 279 1.95 29.74 -9.50
N PRO A 280 1.54 30.58 -10.46
CA PRO A 280 2.46 31.37 -11.27
C PRO A 280 3.36 32.31 -10.47
N GLU A 281 2.80 32.95 -9.43
CA GLU A 281 3.55 33.85 -8.56
C GLU A 281 4.51 33.06 -7.65
N ALA A 282 4.03 31.97 -7.06
CA ALA A 282 4.83 31.07 -6.23
C ALA A 282 6.03 30.47 -7.00
N ALA A 283 5.80 30.03 -8.25
CA ALA A 283 6.85 29.53 -9.13
C ALA A 283 7.91 30.61 -9.44
N LYS A 284 7.47 31.86 -9.67
CA LYS A 284 8.37 33.00 -9.87
C LYS A 284 9.26 33.23 -8.65
N TYR A 285 8.72 33.19 -7.43
CA TYR A 285 9.55 33.33 -6.22
C TYR A 285 10.50 32.15 -6.03
N ALA A 286 10.06 30.93 -6.36
CA ALA A 286 10.89 29.73 -6.32
C ALA A 286 11.96 29.65 -7.44
N GLY A 287 11.96 30.60 -8.39
CA GLY A 287 12.92 30.62 -9.50
C GLY A 287 12.72 29.48 -10.51
N VAL A 288 11.51 28.93 -10.60
CA VAL A 288 11.15 27.84 -11.51
C VAL A 288 10.04 28.28 -12.48
N GLU A 289 9.98 27.67 -13.66
CA GLU A 289 8.88 27.91 -14.60
C GLU A 289 7.58 27.33 -14.07
N TRP A 290 6.48 28.09 -14.20
CA TRP A 290 5.16 27.60 -13.83
C TRP A 290 4.73 26.42 -14.70
N SER A 291 4.53 25.26 -14.07
CA SER A 291 3.94 24.07 -14.71
C SER A 291 2.71 23.60 -13.92
N ARG A 292 1.54 23.71 -14.54
CA ARG A 292 0.28 23.20 -13.98
C ARG A 292 0.31 21.69 -13.77
N GLU A 293 0.95 20.95 -14.68
CA GLU A 293 1.09 19.50 -14.59
C GLU A 293 1.92 19.08 -13.38
N ARG A 294 3.09 19.73 -13.17
CA ARG A 294 3.93 19.46 -12.01
C ARG A 294 3.28 19.92 -10.71
N TRP A 295 2.59 21.06 -10.71
CA TRP A 295 1.82 21.50 -9.55
C TRP A 295 0.78 20.46 -9.08
N LEU A 296 0.12 19.77 -10.03
CA LEU A 296 -0.84 18.70 -9.74
C LEU A 296 -0.18 17.40 -9.30
N ASN A 297 0.91 16.99 -9.96
CA ASN A 297 1.37 15.60 -9.92
C ASN A 297 2.81 15.42 -9.40
N ASP A 298 3.53 16.50 -9.11
CA ASP A 298 4.91 16.46 -8.61
C ASP A 298 4.95 17.03 -7.17
N PRO A 299 5.03 16.16 -6.15
CA PRO A 299 5.12 16.58 -4.75
C PRO A 299 6.29 17.53 -4.49
N GLN A 300 7.43 17.35 -5.18
CA GLN A 300 8.62 18.18 -4.96
C GLN A 300 8.40 19.59 -5.50
N TYR A 301 7.84 19.69 -6.70
CA TYR A 301 7.51 20.98 -7.30
C TYR A 301 6.45 21.73 -6.48
N ASN A 302 5.39 21.04 -6.03
CA ASN A 302 4.34 21.62 -5.21
C ASN A 302 4.89 22.13 -3.86
N LEU A 303 5.74 21.33 -3.20
CA LEU A 303 6.39 21.72 -1.95
C LEU A 303 7.35 22.90 -2.13
N GLN A 304 8.15 22.89 -3.19
CA GLN A 304 9.13 23.94 -3.48
C GLN A 304 8.43 25.30 -3.65
N ILE A 305 7.43 25.39 -4.54
CA ILE A 305 6.74 26.65 -4.78
C ILE A 305 5.95 27.10 -3.54
N GLY A 306 5.39 26.18 -2.76
CA GLY A 306 4.67 26.48 -1.52
C GLY A 306 5.57 27.04 -0.43
N ASN A 307 6.72 26.41 -0.19
CA ASN A 307 7.70 26.88 0.80
C ASN A 307 8.22 28.27 0.45
N THR A 308 8.63 28.49 -0.81
CA THR A 308 9.16 29.80 -1.20
C THR A 308 8.08 30.89 -1.17
N TYR A 309 6.83 30.57 -1.49
CA TYR A 309 5.72 31.50 -1.32
C TYR A 309 5.49 31.85 0.15
N PHE A 310 5.55 30.86 1.06
CA PHE A 310 5.42 31.09 2.49
C PHE A 310 6.57 31.97 3.05
N GLU A 311 7.81 31.71 2.65
CA GLU A 311 8.98 32.52 3.00
C GLU A 311 8.87 33.97 2.50
N HIS A 312 8.34 34.15 1.28
CA HIS A 312 8.07 35.47 0.73
C HIS A 312 7.04 36.23 1.58
N LEU A 313 5.92 35.60 1.95
CA LEU A 313 4.93 36.21 2.84
C LEU A 313 5.53 36.51 4.22
N GLY A 314 6.36 35.61 4.75
CA GLY A 314 7.10 35.84 5.98
C GLY A 314 7.92 37.12 5.93
N SER A 315 8.70 37.27 4.87
CA SER A 315 9.51 38.48 4.63
C SER A 315 8.63 39.74 4.48
N LYS A 316 7.50 39.63 3.77
CA LYS A 316 6.55 40.74 3.56
C LYS A 316 5.96 41.25 4.87
N TYR A 317 5.61 40.36 5.79
CA TYR A 317 4.97 40.70 7.06
C TYR A 317 5.95 40.78 8.24
N GLY A 318 7.24 41.04 7.97
CA GLY A 318 8.25 41.26 9.01
C GLY A 318 8.45 40.04 9.92
N ASN A 319 8.31 38.84 9.36
CA ASN A 319 8.34 37.54 10.05
C ASN A 319 7.26 37.40 11.13
N ASN A 320 6.15 38.15 11.03
CA ASN A 320 5.01 37.98 11.92
C ASN A 320 4.28 36.67 11.57
N PRO A 321 4.24 35.67 12.48
CA PRO A 321 3.70 34.35 12.20
C PRO A 321 2.20 34.38 11.89
N VAL A 322 1.44 35.24 12.59
CA VAL A 322 -0.01 35.33 12.44
C VAL A 322 -0.35 35.93 11.09
N LEU A 323 0.30 37.03 10.71
CA LEU A 323 0.06 37.69 9.42
C LEU A 323 0.51 36.83 8.25
N THR A 324 1.63 36.10 8.40
CA THR A 324 2.14 35.20 7.36
C THR A 324 1.17 34.05 7.08
N VAL A 325 0.68 33.37 8.12
CA VAL A 325 -0.30 32.28 7.97
C VAL A 325 -1.63 32.80 7.44
N ALA A 326 -2.11 33.94 7.95
CA ALA A 326 -3.34 34.55 7.47
C ALA A 326 -3.23 34.90 5.98
N ALA A 327 -2.11 35.47 5.54
CA ALA A 327 -1.89 35.83 4.14
C ALA A 327 -1.71 34.59 3.25
N TYR A 328 -1.13 33.50 3.76
CA TYR A 328 -1.00 32.26 3.00
C TYR A 328 -2.37 31.61 2.76
N ASN A 329 -3.25 31.62 3.76
CA ASN A 329 -4.55 30.95 3.70
C ASN A 329 -5.66 31.82 3.06
N ALA A 330 -5.70 33.11 3.37
CA ALA A 330 -6.73 34.04 2.88
C ALA A 330 -6.28 34.88 1.68
N GLY A 331 -4.97 34.93 1.41
CA GLY A 331 -4.35 35.80 0.42
C GLY A 331 -3.86 37.12 1.03
N PRO A 332 -2.75 37.68 0.54
CA PRO A 332 -2.15 38.91 1.09
C PRO A 332 -3.05 40.14 1.03
N GLY A 333 -3.91 40.26 0.00
CA GLY A 333 -4.83 41.40 -0.12
C GLY A 333 -5.80 41.51 1.06
N MET A 334 -6.24 40.37 1.62
CA MET A 334 -7.14 40.36 2.79
C MET A 334 -6.45 40.75 4.11
N VAL A 335 -5.11 40.76 4.12
CA VAL A 335 -4.28 41.11 5.29
C VAL A 335 -3.75 42.54 5.18
N ASP A 336 -3.61 43.04 3.96
CA ASP A 336 -3.15 44.39 3.66
C ASP A 336 -4.27 45.46 3.79
N ASP A 337 -5.54 45.05 3.70
CA ASP A 337 -6.76 45.87 3.84
C ASP A 337 -7.13 46.15 5.32
#